data_AF-A0A3N9TDQ2-F1
#
_entry.id   AF-A0A3N9TDQ2-F1
#
_cell.length_a   1.000
_cell.length_b   1.000
_cell.length_c   1.000
_cell.angle_alpha   90.00
_cell.angle_beta   90.00
_cell.angle_gamma   90.00
#
_symmetry.space_group_name_H-M   'P 1'
#
loop_
_entity.id
_entity.type
_entity.pdbx_description
1 polymer ?
#
loop_
_entity_poly.entity_id
_entity_poly.type
_entity_poly.pdbx_seq_one_letter_code
_entity_poly.pdbx_strand_id
1 'polypeptide(L)'
;MMYADLVDMNDFTSAIAELGVVCDSTESDNVKRSIETWLGKAAPSESKQFWATVSRIEEDGILLPEVESLIYWSHELEAVGQ
;
A
#
# COMPACT_ATOMS: atom_id res chain seq x y z
N MET A 1 5.28 26.25 1.63
CA MET A 1 4.53 25.55 0.57
C MET A 1 4.61 24.08 0.90
N MET A 2 3.50 23.45 1.25
CA MET A 2 3.44 21.98 1.24
C MET A 2 3.29 21.58 -0.22
N TYR A 3 4.32 20.97 -0.79
CA TYR A 3 4.22 20.27 -2.06
C TYR A 3 3.70 18.88 -1.70
N ALA A 4 2.42 18.62 -2.00
CA ALA A 4 1.91 17.25 -1.93
C ALA A 4 2.60 16.45 -3.05
N ASP A 5 3.12 15.28 -2.69
CA ASP A 5 3.85 14.43 -3.64
C ASP A 5 2.85 13.67 -4.52
N LEU A 6 3.15 13.53 -5.81
CA LEU A 6 2.29 12.81 -6.74
C LEU A 6 2.63 11.32 -6.66
N VAL A 7 1.77 10.55 -6.02
CA VAL A 7 2.02 9.14 -5.75
C VAL A 7 1.52 8.30 -6.92
N ASP A 8 2.47 7.72 -7.65
CA ASP A 8 2.22 6.69 -8.65
C ASP A 8 2.52 5.28 -8.08
N MET A 9 2.29 4.24 -8.90
CA MET A 9 2.47 2.85 -8.48
C MET A 9 3.90 2.53 -8.05
N ASN A 10 4.91 3.15 -8.67
CA ASN A 10 6.31 2.96 -8.28
C ASN A 10 6.60 3.60 -6.93
N ASP A 11 6.04 4.77 -6.66
CA ASP A 11 6.21 5.45 -5.36
C ASP A 11 5.55 4.65 -4.24
N PHE A 12 4.33 4.15 -4.51
CA PHE A 12 3.62 3.27 -3.60
C PHE A 12 4.39 1.96 -3.32
N THR A 13 4.86 1.27 -4.36
CA THR A 13 5.64 0.02 -4.17
C THR A 13 6.95 0.28 -3.45
N SER A 14 7.58 1.44 -3.66
CA SER A 14 8.79 1.83 -2.94
C SER A 14 8.52 2.02 -1.45
N ALA A 15 7.43 2.71 -1.08
CA ALA A 15 7.06 2.93 0.31
C ALA A 15 6.74 1.64 1.08
N ILE A 16 6.05 0.69 0.44
CA ILE A 16 5.75 -0.62 1.07
C ILE A 16 6.95 -1.57 1.05
N ALA A 17 7.89 -1.40 0.12
CA ALA A 17 9.13 -2.18 0.09
C ALA A 17 10.02 -1.88 1.31
N GLU A 18 9.95 -0.66 1.87
CA GLU A 18 10.62 -0.34 3.15
C GLU A 18 10.10 -1.19 4.32
N LEU A 19 8.87 -1.71 4.23
CA LEU A 19 8.26 -2.63 5.20
C LEU A 19 8.58 -4.09 4.91
N GLY A 20 9.32 -4.38 3.84
CA GLY A 20 9.64 -5.74 3.39
C GLY A 20 8.62 -6.36 2.45
N VAL A 21 7.67 -5.58 1.92
CA VAL A 21 6.75 -6.04 0.86
C VAL A 21 7.47 -6.00 -0.48
N VAL A 22 7.86 -7.16 -0.99
CA VAL A 22 8.53 -7.26 -2.29
C VAL A 22 7.49 -7.46 -3.39
N CYS A 23 7.42 -6.50 -4.31
CA CYS A 23 6.61 -6.58 -5.53
C CYS A 23 7.51 -6.89 -6.73
N ASP A 24 7.16 -7.90 -7.51
CA ASP A 24 7.90 -8.29 -8.72
C ASP A 24 7.58 -7.36 -9.90
N SER A 25 6.43 -6.68 -9.85
CA SER A 25 5.96 -5.72 -10.85
C SER A 25 5.16 -4.60 -10.17
N THR A 26 5.10 -3.43 -10.82
CA THR A 26 4.24 -2.31 -10.42
C THR A 26 2.81 -2.44 -10.98
N GLU A 27 2.49 -3.55 -11.65
CA GLU A 27 1.12 -3.85 -12.08
C GLU A 27 0.22 -4.09 -10.87
N SER A 28 -0.98 -3.50 -10.87
CA SER A 28 -1.88 -3.53 -9.71
C SER A 28 -2.19 -4.94 -9.21
N ASP A 29 -2.40 -5.92 -10.10
CA ASP A 29 -2.67 -7.32 -9.69
C ASP A 29 -1.47 -7.97 -8.99
N ASN A 30 -0.25 -7.69 -9.48
CA ASN A 30 0.98 -8.19 -8.87
C ASN A 30 1.18 -7.59 -7.48
N VAL A 31 1.01 -6.27 -7.35
CA VAL A 31 1.13 -5.55 -6.08
C VAL A 31 0.10 -6.07 -5.07
N LYS A 32 -1.16 -6.24 -5.48
CA LYS A 32 -2.22 -6.82 -4.63
C LYS A 32 -1.84 -8.21 -4.12
N ARG A 33 -1.42 -9.12 -5.00
CA ARG A 33 -1.01 -10.48 -4.61
C ARG A 33 0.19 -10.47 -3.66
N SER A 34 1.18 -9.60 -3.90
CA SER A 34 2.34 -9.44 -3.01
C SER A 34 1.93 -8.97 -1.62
N ILE A 35 1.04 -7.98 -1.55
CA ILE A 35 0.50 -7.46 -0.28
C ILE A 35 -0.28 -8.54 0.46
N GLU A 36 -1.20 -9.26 -0.20
CA GLU A 36 -1.96 -10.36 0.43
C GLU A 36 -1.03 -11.45 0.97
N THR A 37 -0.05 -11.85 0.17
CA THR A 37 0.91 -12.89 0.55
C THR A 37 1.77 -12.47 1.74
N TRP A 38 2.18 -11.19 1.77
CA TRP A 38 2.95 -10.64 2.86
C TRP A 38 2.10 -10.49 4.13
N LEU A 39 0.90 -9.91 4.03
CA LEU A 39 -0.04 -9.76 5.15
C LEU A 39 -0.41 -11.10 5.79
N GLY A 40 -0.54 -12.17 4.99
CA GLY A 40 -0.80 -13.52 5.51
C GLY A 40 0.36 -14.13 6.32
N LYS A 41 1.55 -13.53 6.27
CA LYS A 41 2.76 -13.97 7.00
C LYS A 41 3.26 -12.93 8.01
N ALA A 42 2.82 -11.68 7.86
CA ALA A 42 3.27 -10.56 8.66
C ALA A 42 2.84 -10.69 10.13
N ALA A 43 3.71 -10.27 11.04
CA ALA A 43 3.35 -10.11 12.43
C ALA A 43 2.30 -8.98 12.58
N PRO A 44 1.44 -8.99 13.61
CA PRO A 44 0.44 -7.95 13.81
C PRO A 44 1.02 -6.53 13.91
N SER A 45 2.27 -6.40 14.39
CA SER A 45 3.00 -5.13 14.42
C SER A 45 3.46 -4.65 13.03
N GLU A 46 3.71 -5.58 12.11
CA GLU A 46 4.09 -5.27 10.72
C GLU A 46 2.84 -4.89 9.92
N SER A 47 1.75 -5.66 10.02
CA SER A 47 0.47 -5.32 9.39
C SER A 47 -0.03 -3.95 9.86
N LYS A 48 0.09 -3.64 11.15
CA LYS A 48 -0.25 -2.31 11.68
C LYS A 48 0.60 -1.19 11.06
N GLN A 49 1.89 -1.43 10.85
CA GLN A 49 2.77 -0.45 10.20
C GLN A 49 2.40 -0.27 8.73
N PHE A 50 2.05 -1.36 8.03
CA PHE A 50 1.56 -1.30 6.67
C PHE A 50 0.32 -0.41 6.54
N TRP A 51 -0.71 -0.63 7.37
CA TRP A 51 -1.91 0.21 7.34
C TRP A 51 -1.63 1.67 7.69
N ALA A 52 -0.71 1.92 8.63
CA ALA A 52 -0.28 3.28 8.95
C ALA A 52 0.43 3.96 7.76
N THR A 53 1.25 3.23 7.01
CA THR A 53 1.90 3.73 5.78
C THR A 53 0.87 4.03 4.70
N VAL A 54 -0.11 3.14 4.47
CA VAL A 54 -1.18 3.34 3.49
C VAL A 54 -2.02 4.58 3.85
N SER A 55 -2.43 4.72 5.11
CA SER A 55 -3.16 5.92 5.59
C SER A 55 -2.37 7.19 5.35
N ARG A 56 -1.05 7.17 5.64
CA ARG A 56 -0.21 8.35 5.41
C ARG A 56 -0.10 8.71 3.93
N ILE A 57 0.02 7.73 3.04
CA ILE A 57 0.06 7.95 1.59
C ILE A 57 -1.26 8.57 1.11
N GLU A 58 -2.38 8.09 1.63
CA GLU A 58 -3.72 8.61 1.33
C GLU A 58 -3.91 10.06 1.83
N GLU A 59 -3.40 10.38 3.02
CA GLU A 59 -3.56 11.71 3.63
C GLU A 59 -2.60 12.77 3.08
N ASP A 60 -1.36 12.38 2.72
CA ASP A 60 -0.27 13.31 2.38
C ASP A 60 -0.01 13.41 0.86
N GLY A 61 -0.40 12.37 0.09
CA GLY A 61 -0.13 12.25 -1.34
C GLY A 61 -1.30 12.65 -2.25
N ILE A 62 -0.97 13.14 -3.45
CA ILE A 62 -1.93 13.21 -4.56
C ILE A 62 -1.86 11.85 -5.28
N LEU A 63 -2.89 11.03 -5.12
CA LEU A 63 -2.91 9.68 -5.67
C LEU A 63 -3.27 9.68 -7.15
N LEU A 64 -2.53 8.92 -7.94
CA LEU A 64 -3.02 8.54 -9.26
C LEU A 64 -4.17 7.51 -9.14
N PRO A 65 -5.09 7.45 -10.13
CA PRO A 65 -6.27 6.57 -10.06
C PRO A 65 -5.96 5.09 -9.79
N GLU A 66 -4.82 4.62 -10.29
CA GLU A 66 -4.37 3.24 -10.10
C GLU A 66 -3.97 2.96 -8.65
N VAL A 67 -3.33 3.94 -7.99
CA VAL A 67 -2.96 3.87 -6.58
C VAL A 67 -4.20 4.03 -5.71
N GLU A 68 -5.09 4.97 -6.03
CA GLU A 68 -6.37 5.17 -5.33
C GLU A 68 -7.19 3.87 -5.33
N SER A 69 -7.30 3.20 -6.49
CA SER A 69 -7.99 1.91 -6.60
C SER A 69 -7.35 0.81 -5.75
N LEU A 70 -6.03 0.85 -5.57
CA LEU A 70 -5.31 -0.12 -4.75
C LEU A 70 -5.48 0.16 -3.25
N ILE A 71 -5.44 1.43 -2.85
CA ILE A 71 -5.69 1.84 -1.47
C ILE A 71 -7.14 1.49 -1.08
N TYR A 72 -8.12 1.80 -1.93
CA TYR A 72 -9.51 1.43 -1.69
C TYR A 72 -9.68 -0.09 -1.51
N TRP A 73 -9.08 -0.89 -2.39
CA TRP A 73 -9.07 -2.36 -2.24
C TRP A 73 -8.41 -2.81 -0.92
N SER A 74 -7.34 -2.14 -0.50
CA SER A 74 -6.63 -2.50 0.72
C SER A 74 -7.48 -2.25 1.98
N HIS A 75 -8.30 -1.20 2.00
CA HIS A 75 -9.28 -0.95 3.08
C HIS A 75 -10.36 -2.03 3.13
N GLU A 76 -10.86 -2.50 1.98
CA GLU A 76 -11.79 -3.64 1.94
C GLU A 76 -11.15 -4.91 2.50
N LEU A 77 -9.86 -5.13 2.23
CA LEU A 77 -9.10 -6.26 2.77
C LEU A 77 -8.93 -6.16 4.29
N GLU A 78 -8.62 -4.98 4.84
CA GLU A 78 -8.53 -4.75 6.28
C GLU A 78 -9.88 -5.03 6.97
N ALA A 79 -10.98 -4.54 6.41
CA ALA A 79 -12.32 -4.72 6.96
C ALA A 79 -12.79 -6.19 6.98
N VAL A 80 -12.32 -7.02 6.05
CA VAL A 80 -12.64 -8.46 5.97
C VAL A 80 -11.72 -9.30 6.88
N GLY A 81 -10.53 -8.80 7.21
CA GLY A 81 -9.54 -9.50 8.04
C GLY A 81 -9.73 -9.35 9.56
N GLN A 82 -10.75 -8.61 10.03
CA GLN A 82 -11.09 -8.42 11.45
C GLN A 82 -12.17 -9.37 11.96
#